data_AF-A0A969JQD6-F1
#
_entry.id   AF-A0A969JQD6-F1
#
_cell.length_a   1.000
_cell.length_b   1.000
_cell.length_c   1.000
_cell.angle_alpha   90.00
_cell.angle_beta   90.00
_cell.angle_gamma   90.00
#
_symmetry.space_group_name_H-M   'P 1'
#
loop_
_entity.id
_entity.type
_entity.pdbx_description
1 polymer ?
#
loop_
_entity_poly.entity_id
_entity_poly.type
_entity_poly.pdbx_seq_one_letter_code
_entity_poly.pdbx_strand_id
1 'polypeptide(L)'
;APAIVQFVGGTPQDAIGYTREMYHITMGVNGGFTLPPLNFDATPAGIDVRKVVDTGIAPIINTGIAHKDAGVGQVGAGITRAPLACFEQAIARL
;
A
#
# COMPACT_ATOMS: atom_id res chain seq x y z
N ALA A 1 -3.61 11.55 -0.83
CA ALA A 1 -2.95 12.74 -0.25
C ALA A 1 -1.80 13.19 -1.16
N PRO A 2 -2.06 14.00 -2.20
CA PRO A 2 -1.03 14.32 -3.21
C PRO A 2 0.17 15.08 -2.63
N ALA A 3 0.00 15.88 -1.58
CA ALA A 3 1.10 16.63 -0.98
C ALA A 3 2.20 15.75 -0.36
N ILE A 4 1.85 14.55 0.13
CA ILE A 4 2.81 13.70 0.84
C ILE A 4 3.86 13.09 -0.07
N VAL A 5 3.63 13.00 -1.38
CA VAL A 5 4.56 12.38 -2.34
C VAL A 5 5.91 13.10 -2.39
N GLN A 6 5.95 14.40 -2.06
CA GLN A 6 7.20 15.15 -1.92
C GLN A 6 8.04 14.66 -0.72
N PHE A 7 7.40 14.08 0.28
CA PHE A 7 8.03 13.59 1.51
C PHE A 7 8.29 12.08 1.49
N VAL A 8 7.36 11.27 0.98
CA VAL A 8 7.52 9.80 0.90
C VAL A 8 8.19 9.32 -0.39
N GLY A 9 8.34 10.20 -1.39
CA GLY A 9 8.86 9.88 -2.71
C GLY A 9 7.79 9.54 -3.73
N GLY A 10 8.18 9.57 -5.02
CA GLY A 10 7.29 9.35 -6.17
C GLY A 10 6.58 10.62 -6.64
N THR A 11 5.59 10.42 -7.50
CA THR A 11 4.76 11.49 -8.09
C THR A 11 3.28 11.31 -7.70
N PRO A 12 2.44 12.34 -7.84
CA PRO A 12 0.98 12.19 -7.67
C PRO A 12 0.39 11.12 -8.59
N GLN A 13 0.96 10.95 -9.78
CA GLN A 13 0.53 9.92 -10.73
C GLN A 13 0.88 8.51 -10.24
N ASP A 14 2.07 8.33 -9.63
CA ASP A 14 2.44 7.06 -9.00
C ASP A 14 1.47 6.71 -7.86
N ALA A 15 1.08 7.68 -7.03
CA ALA A 15 0.11 7.46 -5.96
C ALA A 15 -1.27 6.99 -6.48
N ILE A 16 -1.70 7.52 -7.62
CA ILE A 16 -2.92 7.05 -8.31
C ILE A 16 -2.70 5.62 -8.85
N GLY A 17 -1.55 5.35 -9.46
CA GLY A 17 -1.17 4.03 -9.96
C GLY A 17 -1.18 2.97 -8.85
N TYR A 18 -0.56 3.26 -7.72
CA TYR A 18 -0.53 2.40 -6.54
C TYR A 18 -1.92 2.12 -5.97
N THR A 19 -2.79 3.14 -5.93
CA THR A 19 -4.18 2.92 -5.52
C THR A 19 -4.89 1.96 -6.48
N ARG A 20 -4.65 2.11 -7.78
CA ARG A 20 -5.21 1.22 -8.81
C ARG A 20 -4.70 -0.21 -8.69
N GLU A 21 -3.41 -0.39 -8.45
CA GLU A 21 -2.81 -1.70 -8.15
C GLU A 21 -3.49 -2.39 -6.96
N MET A 22 -3.76 -1.63 -5.88
CA MET A 22 -4.37 -2.19 -4.68
C MET A 22 -5.77 -2.77 -4.93
N TYR A 23 -6.57 -2.26 -5.88
CA TYR A 23 -7.86 -2.86 -6.22
C TYR A 23 -7.73 -4.29 -6.74
N HIS A 24 -6.61 -4.64 -7.39
CA HIS A 24 -6.39 -5.98 -7.90
C HIS A 24 -6.14 -7.01 -6.80
N ILE A 25 -5.69 -6.57 -5.62
CA ILE A 25 -5.35 -7.46 -4.49
C ILE A 25 -6.28 -7.31 -3.28
N THR A 26 -7.35 -6.53 -3.39
CA THR A 26 -8.38 -6.41 -2.34
C THR A 26 -9.64 -7.21 -2.64
N MET A 27 -10.37 -7.61 -1.60
CA MET A 27 -11.64 -8.33 -1.68
C MET A 27 -12.72 -7.47 -2.33
N GLY A 28 -12.70 -6.17 -2.05
CA GLY A 28 -13.67 -5.23 -2.61
C GLY A 28 -13.28 -3.79 -2.29
N VAL A 29 -14.30 -2.95 -2.09
CA VAL A 29 -14.15 -1.52 -1.83
C VAL A 29 -14.94 -1.09 -0.59
N ASN A 30 -14.53 -0.02 0.07
CA ASN A 30 -15.25 0.58 1.19
C ASN A 30 -15.84 1.94 0.81
N GLY A 31 -17.16 1.98 0.62
CA GLY A 31 -17.89 3.20 0.25
C GLY A 31 -17.95 4.26 1.35
N GLY A 32 -17.59 3.94 2.60
CA GLY A 32 -17.45 4.91 3.68
C GLY A 32 -16.22 5.82 3.54
N PHE A 33 -15.24 5.42 2.71
CA PHE A 33 -14.05 6.21 2.42
C PHE A 33 -13.86 6.32 0.91
N THR A 34 -14.01 7.53 0.39
CA THR A 34 -13.89 7.82 -1.05
C THR A 34 -12.65 8.64 -1.36
N LEU A 35 -12.18 8.56 -2.61
CA LEU A 35 -10.96 9.23 -3.07
C LEU A 35 -11.32 10.30 -4.10
N PRO A 36 -11.37 11.60 -3.73
CA PRO A 36 -11.71 12.68 -4.67
C PRO A 36 -10.87 12.70 -5.97
N PRO A 37 -9.54 12.45 -5.94
CA PRO A 37 -8.73 12.41 -7.16
C PRO A 37 -9.08 11.26 -8.14
N LEU A 38 -9.87 10.29 -7.68
CA LEU A 38 -10.41 9.18 -8.46
C LEU A 38 -11.93 9.32 -8.60
N ASN A 39 -12.44 10.54 -8.83
CA ASN A 39 -13.87 10.81 -8.97
C ASN A 39 -14.73 10.30 -7.80
N PHE A 40 -14.19 10.34 -6.58
CA PHE A 40 -14.82 9.80 -5.38
C PHE A 40 -15.07 8.28 -5.42
N ASP A 41 -14.27 7.53 -6.17
CA ASP A 41 -14.25 6.07 -6.10
C ASP A 41 -13.99 5.60 -4.65
N ALA A 42 -14.65 4.51 -4.29
CA ALA A 42 -14.52 3.88 -2.98
C ALA A 42 -13.13 3.25 -2.81
N THR A 43 -12.52 3.40 -1.63
CA THR A 43 -11.16 2.88 -1.35
C THR A 43 -11.08 1.35 -1.46
N PRO A 44 -9.97 0.78 -1.97
CA PRO A 44 -9.77 -0.67 -1.97
C PRO A 44 -9.67 -1.20 -0.52
N ALA A 45 -10.38 -2.30 -0.22
CA ALA A 45 -10.52 -2.79 1.15
C ALA A 45 -10.42 -4.33 1.28
N GLY A 46 -9.72 -4.77 2.32
CA GLY A 46 -9.49 -6.18 2.66
C GLY A 46 -8.51 -6.86 1.72
N ILE A 47 -7.20 -6.83 2.03
CA ILE A 47 -6.18 -7.51 1.21
C ILE A 47 -6.47 -9.02 1.18
N ASP A 48 -6.66 -9.58 -0.01
CA ASP A 48 -6.86 -11.02 -0.21
C ASP A 48 -5.51 -11.67 -0.52
N VAL A 49 -5.04 -12.49 0.41
CA VAL A 49 -3.76 -13.21 0.31
C VAL A 49 -3.65 -14.06 -0.97
N ARG A 50 -4.75 -14.64 -1.46
CA ARG A 50 -4.75 -15.44 -2.69
C ARG A 50 -4.48 -14.56 -3.89
N LYS A 51 -5.15 -13.41 -3.98
CA LYS A 51 -4.92 -12.43 -5.06
C LYS A 51 -3.50 -11.88 -5.04
N VAL A 52 -2.92 -11.64 -3.87
CA VAL A 52 -1.52 -11.21 -3.75
C VAL A 52 -0.57 -12.23 -4.39
N VAL A 53 -0.73 -13.51 -4.04
CA VAL A 53 0.11 -14.59 -4.60
C VAL A 53 -0.15 -14.79 -6.09
N ASP A 54 -1.42 -14.84 -6.52
CA ASP A 54 -1.81 -15.09 -7.91
C ASP A 54 -1.35 -13.98 -8.87
N THR A 55 -1.39 -12.72 -8.44
CA THR A 55 -1.02 -11.57 -9.28
C THR A 55 0.46 -11.18 -9.16
N GLY A 56 1.14 -11.61 -8.10
CA GLY A 56 2.47 -11.13 -7.74
C GLY A 56 2.52 -9.66 -7.28
N ILE A 57 1.36 -8.99 -7.13
CA ILE A 57 1.28 -7.61 -6.66
C ILE A 57 1.36 -7.62 -5.13
N ALA A 58 2.48 -7.14 -4.60
CA ALA A 58 2.66 -6.97 -3.16
C ALA A 58 2.00 -5.67 -2.64
N PRO A 59 1.36 -5.69 -1.46
CA PRO A 59 0.82 -4.49 -0.82
C PRO A 59 1.87 -3.38 -0.68
N ILE A 60 1.50 -2.18 -1.08
CA ILE A 60 2.34 -0.98 -1.01
C ILE A 60 2.00 -0.14 0.22
N ILE A 61 3.03 0.34 0.92
CA ILE A 61 2.92 0.96 2.23
C ILE A 61 3.77 2.22 2.28
N ASN A 62 3.14 3.36 2.59
CA ASN A 62 3.84 4.58 2.96
C ASN A 62 4.21 4.49 4.45
N THR A 63 5.45 4.76 4.80
CA THR A 63 5.92 4.67 6.20
C THR A 63 6.97 5.72 6.53
N GLY A 64 7.10 6.06 7.82
CA GLY A 64 8.25 6.78 8.34
C GLY A 64 9.47 5.86 8.40
N ILE A 65 10.65 6.40 8.10
CA ILE A 65 11.93 5.72 8.24
C ILE A 65 12.48 6.10 9.61
N ALA A 66 12.48 5.15 10.55
CA ALA A 66 13.09 5.32 11.86
C ALA A 66 14.60 5.06 11.80
N HIS A 67 15.37 5.81 12.58
CA HIS A 67 16.79 5.52 12.75
C HIS A 67 16.99 4.17 13.44
N LYS A 68 18.08 3.47 13.10
CA LYS A 68 18.39 2.15 13.68
C LYS A 68 18.71 2.22 15.18
N ASP A 69 19.25 3.35 15.64
CA ASP A 69 19.66 3.54 17.03
C ASP A 69 18.52 4.13 17.85
N ALA A 70 18.27 3.53 19.02
CA ALA A 70 17.19 3.92 19.91
C ALA A 70 17.31 5.38 20.37
N GLY A 71 16.17 6.07 20.42
CA GLY A 71 16.08 7.45 20.90
C GLY A 71 16.37 8.54 19.86
N VAL A 72 16.86 8.20 18.65
CA VAL A 72 17.09 9.20 17.59
C VAL A 72 15.78 9.60 16.89
N GLY A 73 14.85 8.66 16.69
CA GLY A 73 13.54 8.91 16.10
C GLY A 73 13.50 8.81 14.58
N GLN A 74 12.59 9.55 13.95
CA GLN A 74 12.35 9.49 12.50
C GLN A 74 13.42 10.28 11.74
N VAL A 75 13.99 9.66 10.70
CA VAL A 75 15.04 10.24 9.85
C VAL A 75 14.65 10.36 8.38
N GLY A 76 13.42 9.97 8.03
CA GLY A 76 12.87 10.14 6.70
C GLY A 76 11.48 9.54 6.57
N ALA A 77 10.99 9.43 5.34
CA ALA A 77 9.80 8.67 4.99
C ALA A 77 9.99 8.04 3.62
N GLY A 78 9.22 7.01 3.33
CA GLY A 78 9.39 6.24 2.11
C GLY A 78 8.19 5.36 1.79
N ILE A 79 8.30 4.71 0.64
CA ILE A 79 7.38 3.70 0.16
C ILE A 79 8.09 2.35 0.22
N THR A 80 7.39 1.33 0.71
CA THR A 80 7.88 -0.05 0.70
C THR A 80 6.79 -0.99 0.22
N ARG A 81 7.17 -2.21 -0.18
CA ARG A 81 6.23 -3.29 -0.46
C ARG A 81 6.40 -4.40 0.57
N ALA A 82 5.28 -4.96 1.01
CA ALA A 82 5.31 -6.12 1.90
C ALA A 82 5.99 -7.32 1.19
N PRO A 83 6.87 -8.08 1.85
CA PRO A 83 7.53 -9.23 1.22
C PRO A 83 6.50 -10.29 0.79
N LEU A 84 6.56 -10.76 -0.46
CA LEU A 84 5.64 -11.80 -0.96
C LEU A 84 5.70 -13.10 -0.14
N ALA A 85 6.89 -13.43 0.38
CA ALA A 85 7.12 -14.67 1.12
C ALA A 85 6.16 -14.87 2.30
N CYS A 86 5.71 -13.81 2.99
CA CYS A 86 4.76 -13.99 4.10
C CYS A 86 3.35 -14.34 3.61
N PHE A 87 2.96 -13.90 2.41
CA PHE A 87 1.67 -14.25 1.79
C PHE A 87 1.69 -15.68 1.24
N GLU A 88 2.79 -16.09 0.60
CA GLU A 88 2.99 -17.47 0.14
C GLU A 88 2.91 -18.46 1.31
N GLN A 89 3.58 -18.14 2.43
CA GLN A 89 3.54 -18.94 3.65
C GLN A 89 2.12 -19.00 4.25
N ALA A 90 1.36 -17.91 4.18
CA ALA A 90 -0.02 -17.89 4.66
C ALA A 90 -0.94 -18.79 3.80
N ILE A 91 -0.82 -18.75 2.46
CA ILE A 91 -1.56 -19.65 1.56
C ILE A 91 -1.26 -21.11 1.84
N ALA A 92 0.01 -21.45 2.09
CA ALA A 92 0.42 -22.82 2.39
C ALA A 92 -0.18 -23.38 3.71
N ARG A 93 -0.93 -22.57 4.47
CA ARG A 93 -1.58 -22.93 5.73
C ARG A 93 -3.11 -22.79 5.71
N LEU A 94 -3.71 -22.46 4.57
CA LEU A 94 -5.17 -22.46 4.35
C LEU A 94 -5.67 -23.86 3.98
#